data_AF-A0A401U540-F1
#
_entry.id   AF-A0A401U540-F1
#
_cell.length_a   1.000
_cell.length_b   1.000
_cell.length_c   1.000
_cell.angle_alpha   90.00
_cell.angle_beta   90.00
_cell.angle_gamma   90.00
#
_symmetry.space_group_name_H-M   'P 1'
#
loop_
_entity.id
_entity.type
_entity.pdbx_description
1 polymer ?
#
loop_
_entity_poly.entity_id
_entity_poly.type
_entity_poly.pdbx_seq_one_letter_code
_entity_poly.pdbx_strand_id
1 'polypeptide(L)'
;MKLNWSGFSRFEGLNEDENNVYKGFNILLILALLDLIVIAGTLSTIEPRWPLFICLVEFFVFISLIFLHLKGHFKTARYIFFLLTTGLQVMASIIHGKSGGFDYLLFLICVLPMMFFESKKHYISLFIISMGSYLWVQYQLLRVQPLIVIDSDFPLYWNTFVTGFGLLFILYIFKRSYQKSQDSLRKQNEEVKLQKEEIESINNNLEKLIVQRTKKVLEHEKLFTEYANINAHKVRSPLARILGLLNLIHLEEDKEKHIKEFLPLLKANADQLNDILDEVSKSLNAVSHSGETSKSS
;
A
#
# COMPACT_ATOMS: atom_id res chain seq x y z
N MET A 1 -18.72 -41.58 -6.78
CA MET A 1 -18.56 -40.12 -6.93
C MET A 1 -17.42 -39.67 -6.02
N LYS A 2 -16.19 -39.55 -6.53
CA LYS A 2 -15.04 -39.10 -5.72
C LYS A 2 -15.25 -37.62 -5.41
N LEU A 3 -15.63 -37.28 -4.17
CA LEU A 3 -15.66 -35.91 -3.69
C LEU A 3 -14.24 -35.34 -3.83
N ASN A 4 -14.03 -34.42 -4.76
CA ASN A 4 -12.73 -33.80 -4.95
C ASN A 4 -12.54 -32.76 -3.84
N TRP A 5 -11.88 -33.16 -2.75
CA TRP A 5 -11.65 -32.32 -1.57
C TRP A 5 -10.85 -31.04 -1.86
N SER A 6 -10.19 -30.95 -3.02
CA SER A 6 -9.52 -29.72 -3.48
C SER A 6 -10.50 -28.57 -3.72
N GLY A 7 -11.70 -28.86 -4.26
CA GLY A 7 -12.72 -27.84 -4.51
C GLY A 7 -13.29 -27.24 -3.22
N PHE A 8 -13.15 -27.92 -2.08
CA PHE A 8 -13.64 -27.43 -0.80
C PHE A 8 -12.68 -26.41 -0.15
N SER A 9 -11.38 -26.53 -0.44
CA SER A 9 -10.34 -25.69 0.15
C SER A 9 -9.94 -24.52 -0.74
N ARG A 10 -10.11 -24.64 -2.07
CA ARG A 10 -9.73 -23.60 -3.02
C ARG A 10 -10.70 -23.58 -4.20
N PHE A 11 -11.03 -22.38 -4.66
CA PHE A 11 -11.76 -22.15 -5.89
C PHE A 11 -10.84 -21.50 -6.92
N GLU A 12 -10.75 -22.07 -8.11
CA GLU A 12 -9.94 -21.52 -9.19
C GLU A 12 -10.52 -20.18 -9.66
N GLY A 13 -9.68 -19.14 -9.70
CA GLY A 13 -10.08 -17.78 -10.08
C GLY A 13 -10.26 -16.80 -8.92
N LEU A 14 -10.18 -17.25 -7.66
CA LEU A 14 -10.14 -16.35 -6.50
C LEU A 14 -8.69 -16.02 -6.09
N ASN A 15 -8.47 -14.81 -5.56
CA ASN A 15 -7.20 -14.44 -4.94
C ASN A 15 -7.00 -15.19 -3.60
N GLU A 16 -5.85 -15.01 -2.94
CA GLU A 16 -5.53 -15.75 -1.71
C GLU A 16 -6.47 -15.40 -0.54
N ASP A 17 -6.79 -14.12 -0.37
CA ASP A 17 -7.68 -13.65 0.70
C ASP A 17 -9.13 -14.10 0.48
N GLU A 18 -9.63 -14.01 -0.75
CA GLU A 18 -10.93 -14.51 -1.16
C GLU A 18 -11.05 -16.03 -0.97
N ASN A 19 -9.97 -16.77 -1.27
CA ASN A 19 -9.91 -18.22 -1.01
C ASN A 19 -9.94 -18.53 0.49
N ASN A 20 -9.32 -17.70 1.34
CA ASN A 20 -9.38 -17.87 2.79
C ASN A 20 -10.81 -17.67 3.31
N VAL A 21 -11.53 -16.64 2.81
CA VAL A 21 -12.94 -16.41 3.15
C VAL A 21 -13.83 -17.55 2.62
N TYR A 22 -13.58 -18.00 1.39
CA TYR A 22 -14.28 -19.13 0.78
C TYR A 22 -14.15 -20.42 1.62
N LYS A 23 -12.92 -20.78 1.98
CA LYS A 23 -12.62 -21.94 2.83
C LYS A 23 -13.25 -21.79 4.20
N GLY A 24 -13.15 -20.61 4.81
CA GLY A 24 -13.74 -20.32 6.12
C GLY A 24 -15.26 -20.52 6.12
N PHE A 25 -15.95 -20.06 5.08
CA PHE A 25 -17.41 -20.20 4.99
C PHE A 25 -17.84 -21.66 4.77
N ASN A 26 -17.08 -22.40 3.96
CA ASN A 26 -17.28 -23.84 3.78
C ASN A 26 -17.13 -24.61 5.11
N ILE A 27 -16.12 -24.27 5.91
CA ILE A 27 -15.93 -24.85 7.25
C ILE A 27 -17.10 -24.47 8.18
N LEU A 28 -17.57 -23.21 8.13
CA LEU A 28 -18.73 -22.77 8.90
C LEU A 28 -19.98 -23.60 8.56
N LEU A 29 -20.24 -23.88 7.29
CA LEU A 29 -21.37 -24.72 6.87
C LEU A 29 -21.26 -26.15 7.41
N ILE A 30 -20.06 -26.73 7.45
CA ILE A 30 -19.85 -28.05 8.08
C ILE A 30 -20.11 -27.99 9.58
N LEU A 31 -19.59 -26.97 10.27
CA LEU A 31 -19.81 -26.81 11.70
C LEU A 31 -21.30 -26.62 12.01
N ALA A 32 -22.03 -25.85 11.19
CA ALA A 32 -23.47 -25.68 11.31
C ALA A 32 -24.23 -27.00 11.08
N LEU A 33 -23.81 -27.84 10.13
CA LEU A 33 -24.38 -29.17 9.94
C LEU A 33 -24.14 -30.09 11.14
N LEU A 34 -22.95 -30.03 11.74
CA LEU A 34 -22.63 -30.82 12.94
C LEU A 34 -23.45 -30.35 14.14
N ASP A 35 -23.58 -29.04 14.33
CA ASP A 35 -24.43 -28.45 15.37
C ASP A 35 -25.89 -28.86 15.20
N LEU A 36 -26.39 -28.84 13.96
CA LEU A 36 -27.74 -29.27 13.63
C LEU A 36 -27.98 -30.75 13.96
N ILE A 37 -26.99 -31.62 13.77
CA ILE A 37 -27.08 -33.04 14.15
C ILE A 37 -27.23 -33.18 15.68
N VAL A 38 -26.49 -32.39 16.45
CA VAL A 38 -26.59 -32.37 17.92
C VAL A 38 -27.99 -31.90 18.33
N ILE A 39 -28.47 -30.79 17.77
CA ILE A 39 -29.82 -30.26 18.03
C ILE A 39 -30.90 -31.27 17.65
N ALA A 40 -30.82 -31.89 16.47
CA ALA A 40 -31.77 -32.91 16.03
C ALA A 40 -31.81 -34.12 16.97
N GLY A 41 -30.66 -34.52 17.53
CA GLY A 41 -30.58 -35.56 18.56
C GLY A 41 -31.39 -35.19 19.80
N THR A 42 -31.28 -33.94 20.27
CA THR A 42 -32.06 -33.45 21.43
C THR A 42 -33.54 -33.33 21.14
N LEU A 43 -33.94 -32.92 19.93
CA LEU A 43 -35.34 -32.79 19.56
C LEU A 43 -36.00 -34.15 19.28
N SER A 44 -35.22 -35.20 19.01
CA SER A 44 -35.75 -36.54 18.75
C SER A 44 -36.42 -37.19 19.97
N THR A 45 -36.06 -36.74 21.17
CA THR A 45 -36.61 -37.25 22.44
C THR A 45 -37.84 -36.48 22.91
N ILE A 46 -38.25 -35.43 22.19
CA ILE A 46 -39.31 -34.49 22.60
C ILE A 46 -40.56 -34.70 21.75
N GLU A 47 -41.72 -34.70 22.39
CA GLU A 47 -43.02 -34.63 21.71
C GLU A 47 -43.60 -33.21 21.79
N PRO A 48 -44.21 -32.70 20.70
CA PRO A 48 -44.41 -33.33 19.40
C PRO A 48 -43.15 -33.31 18.51
N ARG A 49 -43.03 -34.28 17.58
CA ARG A 49 -41.83 -34.49 16.73
C ARG A 49 -41.67 -33.54 15.53
N TRP A 50 -42.61 -32.63 15.28
CA TRP A 50 -42.52 -31.74 14.11
C TRP A 50 -41.30 -30.80 14.08
N PRO A 51 -40.72 -30.34 15.22
CA PRO A 51 -39.48 -29.57 15.19
C PRO A 51 -38.30 -30.38 14.61
N LEU A 52 -38.29 -31.70 14.78
CA LEU A 52 -37.28 -32.57 14.16
C LEU A 52 -37.37 -32.55 12.63
N PHE A 53 -38.58 -32.51 12.06
CA PHE A 53 -38.74 -32.41 10.59
C PHE A 53 -38.20 -31.08 10.05
N ILE A 54 -38.31 -30.00 10.82
CA ILE A 54 -37.71 -28.71 10.46
C ILE A 54 -36.20 -28.81 10.43
N CYS A 55 -35.56 -29.43 11.43
CA CYS A 55 -34.12 -29.65 11.41
C CYS A 55 -33.68 -30.54 10.23
N LEU A 56 -34.47 -31.55 9.85
CA LEU A 56 -34.16 -32.36 8.66
C LEU A 56 -34.22 -31.53 7.38
N VAL A 57 -35.23 -30.66 7.23
CA VAL A 57 -35.32 -29.76 6.08
C VAL A 57 -34.13 -28.80 6.06
N GLU A 58 -33.78 -28.21 7.20
CA GLU A 58 -32.61 -27.34 7.34
C GLU A 58 -31.31 -28.03 6.94
N PHE A 59 -31.14 -29.30 7.31
CA PHE A 59 -29.97 -30.10 6.93
C PHE A 59 -29.80 -30.19 5.41
N PHE A 60 -30.89 -30.48 4.69
CA PHE A 60 -30.87 -30.53 3.23
C PHE A 60 -30.63 -29.15 2.61
N VAL A 61 -31.17 -28.09 3.21
CA VAL A 61 -30.91 -26.71 2.75
C VAL A 61 -29.44 -26.34 2.90
N PHE A 62 -28.79 -26.67 4.03
CA PHE A 62 -27.36 -26.42 4.21
C PHE A 62 -26.49 -27.22 3.23
N ILE A 63 -26.84 -28.47 2.94
CA ILE A 63 -26.16 -29.24 1.87
C ILE A 63 -26.33 -28.55 0.51
N SER A 64 -27.54 -28.06 0.20
CA SER A 64 -27.80 -27.30 -1.03
C SER A 64 -26.98 -26.00 -1.08
N LEU A 65 -26.80 -25.32 0.05
CA LEU A 65 -25.97 -24.11 0.16
C LEU A 65 -24.48 -24.42 -0.05
N ILE A 66 -23.97 -25.56 0.45
CA ILE A 66 -22.62 -26.01 0.14
C ILE A 66 -22.48 -26.16 -1.38
N PHE A 67 -23.43 -26.84 -2.03
CA PHE A 67 -23.38 -27.04 -3.48
C PHE A 67 -23.47 -25.72 -4.26
N LEU A 68 -24.32 -24.78 -3.83
CA LEU A 68 -24.43 -23.45 -4.41
C LEU A 68 -23.12 -22.65 -4.25
N HIS A 69 -22.47 -22.76 -3.10
CA HIS A 69 -21.19 -22.11 -2.83
C HIS A 69 -20.05 -22.72 -3.66
N LEU A 70 -20.01 -24.05 -3.81
CA LEU A 70 -19.07 -24.77 -4.69
C LEU A 70 -19.26 -24.41 -6.17
N LYS A 71 -20.45 -23.99 -6.59
CA LYS A 71 -20.74 -23.54 -7.96
C LYS A 71 -20.32 -22.11 -8.26
N GLY A 72 -19.76 -21.38 -7.29
CA GLY A 72 -19.28 -20.01 -7.48
C GLY A 72 -20.27 -18.91 -7.07
N HIS A 73 -21.49 -19.26 -6.62
CA HIS A 73 -22.48 -18.27 -6.17
C HIS A 73 -22.24 -17.85 -4.71
N PHE A 74 -21.05 -17.35 -4.40
CA PHE A 74 -20.58 -17.17 -3.02
C PHE A 74 -21.43 -16.19 -2.20
N LYS A 75 -21.68 -14.99 -2.75
CA LYS A 75 -22.43 -13.93 -2.05
C LYS A 75 -23.85 -14.40 -1.76
N THR A 76 -24.52 -14.97 -2.76
CA THR A 76 -25.89 -15.48 -2.64
C THR A 76 -25.99 -16.57 -1.59
N ALA A 77 -25.09 -17.55 -1.59
CA ALA A 77 -25.08 -18.62 -0.60
C ALA A 77 -24.89 -18.08 0.84
N ARG A 78 -23.97 -17.13 1.04
CA ARG A 78 -23.73 -16.48 2.33
C ARG A 78 -24.97 -15.73 2.82
N TYR A 79 -25.63 -14.97 1.95
CA TYR A 79 -26.84 -14.24 2.30
C TYR A 79 -27.98 -15.15 2.70
N ILE A 80 -28.25 -16.18 1.89
CA ILE A 80 -29.30 -17.14 2.17
C ILE A 80 -29.01 -17.83 3.51
N PHE A 81 -27.77 -18.24 3.75
CA PHE A 81 -27.37 -18.83 5.03
C PHE A 81 -27.70 -17.95 6.23
N PHE A 82 -27.26 -16.69 6.24
CA PHE A 82 -27.46 -15.81 7.40
C PHE A 82 -28.92 -15.40 7.61
N LEU A 83 -29.68 -15.15 6.53
CA LEU A 83 -31.09 -14.83 6.65
C LEU A 83 -31.92 -16.03 7.12
N LEU A 84 -31.65 -17.21 6.55
CA LEU A 84 -32.31 -18.45 6.93
C LEU A 84 -32.03 -18.81 8.39
N THR A 85 -30.75 -18.81 8.79
CA THR A 85 -30.37 -19.12 10.18
C THR A 85 -30.98 -18.12 11.16
N THR A 86 -30.98 -16.83 10.85
CA THR A 86 -31.67 -15.83 11.70
C THR A 86 -33.15 -16.17 11.88
N GLY A 87 -33.87 -16.45 10.78
CA GLY A 87 -35.29 -16.79 10.84
C GLY A 87 -35.56 -18.08 11.63
N LEU A 88 -34.74 -19.11 11.44
CA LEU A 88 -34.87 -20.38 12.14
C LEU A 88 -34.59 -20.23 13.64
N GLN A 89 -33.58 -19.45 14.03
CA GLN A 89 -33.29 -19.21 15.45
C GLN A 89 -34.38 -18.37 16.12
N VAL A 90 -34.97 -17.39 15.43
CA VAL A 90 -36.14 -16.66 15.94
C VAL A 90 -37.31 -17.61 16.21
N MET A 91 -37.61 -18.46 15.23
CA MET A 91 -38.70 -19.42 15.35
C MET A 91 -38.45 -20.43 16.48
N ALA A 92 -37.24 -21.02 16.53
CA ALA A 92 -36.84 -21.96 17.58
C ALA A 92 -36.89 -21.33 18.97
N SER A 93 -36.46 -20.07 19.11
CA SER A 93 -36.50 -19.33 20.38
C SER A 93 -37.94 -19.12 20.88
N ILE A 94 -38.89 -18.82 19.99
CA ILE A 94 -40.30 -18.62 20.36
C ILE A 94 -40.97 -19.96 20.73
N ILE A 95 -40.70 -21.02 19.97
CA ILE A 95 -41.28 -22.34 20.21
C ILE A 95 -40.79 -22.93 21.53
N HIS A 96 -39.47 -22.92 21.75
CA HIS A 96 -38.83 -23.61 22.86
C HIS A 96 -38.53 -22.75 24.08
N GLY A 97 -38.73 -21.44 23.96
CA GLY A 97 -38.46 -20.49 25.03
C GLY A 97 -37.00 -20.48 25.49
N LYS A 98 -36.79 -19.97 26.70
CA LYS A 98 -35.46 -19.85 27.31
C LYS A 98 -34.76 -21.18 27.57
N SER A 99 -35.51 -22.27 27.76
CA SER A 99 -34.96 -23.62 27.96
C SER A 99 -34.18 -24.15 26.75
N GLY A 100 -34.48 -23.65 25.54
CA GLY A 100 -33.73 -24.05 24.35
C GLY A 100 -32.40 -23.32 24.19
N GLY A 101 -32.26 -22.11 24.71
CA GLY A 101 -31.05 -21.28 24.53
C GLY A 101 -30.75 -20.89 23.08
N PHE A 102 -31.72 -21.01 22.17
CA PHE A 102 -31.55 -20.67 20.75
C PHE A 102 -31.33 -19.16 20.52
N ASP A 103 -31.80 -18.33 21.46
CA ASP A 103 -31.59 -16.88 21.44
C ASP A 103 -30.11 -16.50 21.64
N TYR A 104 -29.31 -17.34 22.30
CA TYR A 104 -27.86 -17.13 22.40
C TYR A 104 -27.17 -17.26 21.03
N LEU A 105 -27.61 -18.19 20.18
CA LEU A 105 -27.04 -18.35 18.83
C LEU A 105 -27.24 -17.11 17.96
N LEU A 106 -28.28 -16.31 18.20
CA LEU A 106 -28.48 -15.02 17.51
C LEU A 106 -27.32 -14.04 17.77
N PHE A 107 -26.68 -14.05 18.95
CA PHE A 107 -25.50 -13.23 19.20
C PHE A 107 -24.33 -13.61 18.30
N LEU A 108 -24.12 -14.91 18.11
CA LEU A 108 -23.07 -15.40 17.21
C LEU A 108 -23.38 -14.99 15.76
N ILE A 109 -24.65 -15.13 15.33
CA ILE A 109 -25.12 -14.72 14.00
C ILE A 109 -25.01 -13.21 13.75
N CYS A 110 -25.06 -12.37 14.79
CA CYS A 110 -24.84 -10.93 14.65
C CYS A 110 -23.43 -10.61 14.15
N VAL A 111 -22.42 -11.30 14.68
CA VAL A 111 -21.01 -10.96 14.44
C VAL A 111 -20.41 -11.71 13.26
N LEU A 112 -20.84 -12.95 13.02
CA LEU A 112 -20.31 -13.81 11.95
C LEU A 112 -20.31 -13.17 10.55
N PRO A 113 -21.34 -12.43 10.09
CA PRO A 113 -21.33 -11.80 8.77
C PRO A 113 -20.11 -10.90 8.51
N MET A 114 -19.56 -10.27 9.55
CA MET A 114 -18.38 -9.43 9.44
C MET A 114 -17.15 -10.19 8.92
N MET A 115 -17.09 -11.50 9.16
CA MET A 115 -15.99 -12.35 8.67
C MET A 115 -16.13 -12.75 7.20
N PHE A 116 -17.33 -12.70 6.63
CA PHE A 116 -17.61 -13.29 5.30
C PHE A 116 -18.05 -12.28 4.24
N PHE A 117 -18.23 -11.01 4.62
CA PHE A 117 -18.54 -9.91 3.70
C PHE A 117 -17.51 -8.79 3.81
N GLU A 118 -16.89 -8.46 2.68
CA GLU A 118 -15.93 -7.35 2.60
C GLU A 118 -16.61 -5.99 2.68
N SER A 119 -17.79 -5.87 2.08
CA SER A 119 -18.50 -4.59 1.98
C SER A 119 -19.31 -4.30 3.24
N LYS A 120 -19.02 -3.15 3.86
CA LYS A 120 -19.68 -2.66 5.08
C LYS A 120 -21.20 -2.70 5.02
N LYS A 121 -21.78 -2.33 3.88
CA LYS A 121 -23.24 -2.32 3.70
C LYS A 121 -23.86 -3.70 3.97
N HIS A 122 -23.21 -4.77 3.52
CA HIS A 122 -23.73 -6.12 3.53
C HIS A 122 -23.73 -6.73 4.94
N TYR A 123 -22.62 -6.61 5.69
CA TYR A 123 -22.60 -7.12 7.06
C TYR A 123 -23.34 -6.21 8.04
N ILE A 124 -23.36 -4.88 7.84
CA ILE A 124 -24.13 -3.97 8.71
C ILE A 124 -25.64 -4.23 8.57
N SER A 125 -26.14 -4.46 7.34
CA SER A 125 -27.55 -4.80 7.17
C SER A 125 -27.93 -6.11 7.87
N LEU A 126 -27.10 -7.15 7.76
CA LEU A 126 -27.33 -8.43 8.43
C LEU A 126 -27.21 -8.30 9.95
N PHE A 127 -26.28 -7.48 10.46
CA PHE A 127 -26.17 -7.17 11.88
C PHE A 127 -27.44 -6.49 12.41
N ILE A 128 -27.98 -5.50 11.70
CA ILE A 128 -29.21 -4.81 12.13
C ILE A 128 -30.39 -5.77 12.12
N ILE A 129 -30.52 -6.63 11.10
CA ILE A 129 -31.59 -7.62 11.01
C ILE A 129 -31.51 -8.62 12.18
N SER A 130 -30.33 -9.17 12.44
CA SER A 130 -30.12 -10.16 13.51
C SER A 130 -30.25 -9.56 14.90
N MET A 131 -29.69 -8.37 15.14
CA MET A 131 -29.86 -7.65 16.41
C MET A 131 -31.32 -7.25 16.65
N GLY A 132 -32.01 -6.74 15.63
CA GLY A 132 -33.43 -6.43 15.72
C GLY A 132 -34.28 -7.67 16.01
N SER A 133 -33.94 -8.80 15.37
CA SER A 133 -34.57 -10.10 15.62
C SER A 133 -34.34 -10.60 17.05
N TYR A 134 -33.12 -10.43 17.58
CA TYR A 134 -32.80 -10.76 18.96
C TYR A 134 -33.64 -9.94 19.95
N LEU A 135 -33.67 -8.61 19.79
CA LEU A 135 -34.47 -7.74 20.66
C LEU A 135 -35.95 -8.08 20.59
N TRP A 136 -36.45 -8.39 19.39
CA TRP A 136 -37.81 -8.84 19.19
C TRP A 136 -38.12 -10.16 19.92
N VAL A 137 -37.23 -11.15 19.81
CA VAL A 137 -37.36 -12.42 20.54
C VAL A 137 -37.39 -12.18 22.05
N GLN A 138 -36.46 -11.38 22.60
CA GLN A 138 -36.45 -11.07 24.03
C GLN A 138 -37.75 -10.41 24.49
N TYR A 139 -38.28 -9.48 23.71
CA TYR A 139 -39.56 -8.85 23.99
C TYR A 139 -40.73 -9.85 23.99
N GLN A 140 -40.76 -10.78 23.03
CA GLN A 140 -41.81 -11.80 22.94
C GLN A 140 -41.72 -12.82 24.08
N LEU A 141 -40.51 -13.22 24.49
CA LEU A 141 -40.30 -14.15 25.59
C LEU A 141 -40.79 -13.62 26.95
N LEU A 142 -41.03 -12.31 27.09
CA LEU A 142 -41.65 -11.71 28.28
C LEU A 142 -43.18 -11.80 28.28
N ARG A 143 -43.80 -12.06 27.12
CA ARG A 143 -45.25 -11.99 26.92
C ARG A 143 -45.89 -13.34 26.57
N VAL A 144 -45.15 -14.17 25.85
CA VAL A 144 -45.65 -15.43 25.29
C VAL A 144 -44.97 -16.59 26.01
N GLN A 145 -45.78 -17.52 26.52
CA GLN A 145 -45.28 -18.77 27.07
C GLN A 145 -44.79 -19.68 25.93
N PRO A 146 -43.70 -20.45 26.14
CA PRO A 146 -43.20 -21.37 25.13
C PRO A 146 -44.24 -22.42 24.78
N LEU A 147 -44.29 -22.80 23.50
CA LEU A 147 -45.21 -23.83 23.02
C LEU A 147 -44.75 -25.23 23.45
N ILE A 148 -43.44 -25.47 23.44
CA ILE A 148 -42.82 -26.75 23.78
C ILE A 148 -41.65 -26.49 24.71
N VAL A 149 -41.82 -26.77 25.99
CA VAL A 149 -40.72 -26.68 26.97
C VAL A 149 -39.79 -27.88 26.76
N ILE A 150 -38.49 -27.62 26.74
CA ILE A 150 -37.49 -28.69 26.69
C ILE A 150 -37.10 -29.01 28.14
N ASP A 151 -37.49 -30.19 28.61
CA ASP A 151 -37.25 -30.62 30.01
C ASP A 151 -35.77 -30.92 30.32
N SER A 152 -34.90 -30.90 29.31
CA SER A 152 -33.46 -31.08 29.47
C SER A 152 -32.74 -29.73 29.45
N ASP A 153 -31.83 -29.52 30.39
CA ASP A 153 -30.94 -28.35 30.36
C ASP A 153 -29.84 -28.45 29.29
N PHE A 154 -29.66 -29.62 28.66
CA PHE A 154 -28.57 -29.86 27.72
C PHE A 154 -28.56 -28.88 26.53
N PRO A 155 -29.67 -28.62 25.81
CA PRO A 155 -29.68 -27.70 24.68
C PRO A 155 -29.31 -26.26 25.08
N LEU A 156 -29.77 -25.81 26.25
CA LEU A 156 -29.40 -24.51 26.81
C LEU A 156 -27.89 -24.39 26.98
N TYR A 157 -27.26 -25.35 27.67
CA TYR A 157 -25.82 -25.34 27.89
C TYR A 157 -25.02 -25.50 26.60
N TRP A 158 -25.47 -26.37 25.69
CA TRP A 158 -24.83 -26.57 24.40
C TRP A 158 -24.83 -25.29 23.57
N ASN A 159 -25.99 -24.65 23.40
CA ASN A 159 -26.12 -23.41 22.62
C ASN A 159 -25.36 -22.25 23.26
N THR A 160 -25.35 -22.16 24.59
CA THR A 160 -24.53 -21.19 25.33
C THR A 160 -23.03 -21.43 25.10
N PHE A 161 -22.59 -22.70 25.15
CA PHE A 161 -21.21 -23.09 24.90
C PHE A 161 -20.78 -22.76 23.47
N VAL A 162 -21.58 -23.15 22.46
CA VAL A 162 -21.31 -22.86 21.04
C VAL A 162 -21.21 -21.36 20.80
N THR A 163 -22.13 -20.58 21.38
CA THR A 163 -22.11 -19.12 21.28
C THR A 163 -20.86 -18.52 21.91
N GLY A 164 -20.55 -18.88 23.16
CA GLY A 164 -19.39 -18.36 23.88
C GLY A 164 -18.07 -18.73 23.19
N PHE A 165 -17.92 -20.00 22.81
CA PHE A 165 -16.74 -20.47 22.08
C PHE A 165 -16.61 -19.78 20.71
N GLY A 166 -17.73 -19.66 19.97
CA GLY A 166 -17.77 -18.97 18.69
C GLY A 166 -17.33 -17.51 18.79
N LEU A 167 -17.85 -16.76 19.78
CA LEU A 167 -17.46 -15.37 20.00
C LEU A 167 -15.97 -15.25 20.38
N LEU A 168 -15.46 -16.10 21.26
CA LEU A 168 -14.04 -16.12 21.63
C LEU A 168 -13.15 -16.44 20.42
N PHE A 169 -13.57 -17.38 19.58
CA PHE A 169 -12.86 -17.74 18.35
C PHE A 169 -12.83 -16.56 17.35
N ILE A 170 -13.94 -15.86 17.18
CA ILE A 170 -14.01 -14.64 16.35
C ILE A 170 -13.07 -13.57 16.90
N LEU A 171 -13.10 -13.31 18.21
CA LEU A 171 -12.22 -12.33 18.86
C LEU A 171 -10.74 -12.70 18.68
N TYR A 172 -10.40 -14.00 18.78
CA TYR A 172 -9.06 -14.49 18.56
C TYR A 172 -8.59 -14.23 17.11
N ILE A 173 -9.42 -14.54 16.11
CA ILE A 173 -9.12 -14.26 14.70
C ILE A 173 -8.95 -12.75 14.47
N PHE A 174 -9.85 -11.93 15.03
CA PHE A 174 -9.79 -10.49 14.87
C PHE A 174 -8.51 -9.90 15.49
N LYS A 175 -8.15 -10.35 16.70
CA LYS A 175 -6.88 -9.97 17.36
C LYS A 175 -5.67 -10.32 16.51
N ARG A 176 -5.64 -11.54 15.95
CA ARG A 176 -4.54 -12.00 15.09
C ARG A 176 -4.45 -11.18 13.80
N SER A 177 -5.58 -10.88 13.17
CA SER A 177 -5.65 -10.05 11.96
C SER A 177 -5.17 -8.62 12.23
N TYR A 178 -5.61 -8.04 13.35
CA TYR A 178 -5.21 -6.71 13.79
C TYR A 178 -3.70 -6.61 14.03
N GLN A 179 -3.11 -7.60 14.71
CA GLN A 179 -1.65 -7.65 14.93
C GLN A 179 -0.86 -7.70 13.62
N LYS A 180 -1.28 -8.55 12.66
CA LYS A 180 -0.62 -8.63 11.36
C LYS A 180 -0.66 -7.29 10.61
N SER A 181 -1.80 -6.59 10.68
CA SER A 181 -1.94 -5.26 10.06
C SER A 181 -1.03 -4.23 10.74
N GLN A 182 -0.95 -4.23 12.08
CA GLN A 182 -0.02 -3.35 12.81
C GLN A 182 1.45 -3.61 12.45
N ASP A 183 1.85 -4.88 12.36
CA ASP A 183 3.22 -5.24 11.98
C ASP A 183 3.56 -4.79 10.55
N SER A 184 2.63 -4.94 9.60
CA SER A 184 2.84 -4.44 8.24
C SER A 184 2.96 -2.92 8.18
N LEU A 185 2.13 -2.20 8.95
CA LEU A 185 2.18 -0.74 9.02
C LEU A 185 3.49 -0.26 9.66
N ARG A 186 3.97 -0.95 10.70
CA ARG A 186 5.25 -0.62 11.33
C ARG A 186 6.40 -0.77 10.34
N LYS A 187 6.46 -1.88 9.60
CA LYS A 187 7.49 -2.12 8.57
C LYS A 187 7.46 -1.07 7.47
N GLN A 188 6.27 -0.74 6.95
CA GLN A 188 6.14 0.32 5.94
C GLN A 188 6.61 1.68 6.46
N ASN A 189 6.32 1.99 7.72
CA ASN A 189 6.75 3.25 8.33
C ASN A 189 8.28 3.29 8.55
N GLU A 190 8.88 2.16 8.93
CA GLU A 190 10.34 2.02 9.01
C GLU A 190 11.01 2.20 7.63
N GLU A 191 10.46 1.58 6.58
CA GLU A 191 10.94 1.74 5.20
C GLU A 191 10.83 3.20 4.71
N VAL A 192 9.68 3.86 4.96
CA VAL A 192 9.48 5.28 4.62
C VAL A 192 10.47 6.16 5.38
N LYS A 193 10.77 5.85 6.64
CA LYS A 193 11.75 6.60 7.44
C LYS A 193 13.16 6.46 6.85
N LEU A 194 13.57 5.25 6.49
CA LEU A 194 14.88 5.00 5.87
C LEU A 194 15.01 5.72 4.51
N GLN A 195 13.98 5.67 3.68
CA GLN A 195 13.96 6.39 2.40
C GLN A 195 14.07 7.91 2.60
N LYS A 196 13.43 8.45 3.63
CA LYS A 196 13.55 9.88 3.97
C LYS A 196 14.98 10.25 4.35
N GLU A 197 15.63 9.45 5.19
CA GLU A 197 17.03 9.66 5.60
C GLU A 197 17.98 9.58 4.40
N GLU A 198 17.75 8.65 3.46
CA GLU A 198 18.52 8.54 2.23
C GLU A 198 18.33 9.75 1.31
N ILE A 199 17.08 10.20 1.10
CA ILE A 199 16.78 11.41 0.31
C ILE A 199 17.46 12.64 0.94
N GLU A 200 17.42 12.76 2.26
CA GLU A 200 18.07 13.88 2.97
C GLU A 200 19.60 13.85 2.77
N SER A 201 20.22 12.67 2.85
CA SER A 201 21.65 12.47 2.55
C SER A 201 22.00 12.87 1.11
N ILE A 202 21.22 12.39 0.13
CA ILE A 202 21.41 12.73 -1.29
C ILE A 202 21.25 14.23 -1.51
N ASN A 203 20.23 14.85 -0.92
CA ASN A 203 19.99 16.29 -1.05
C ASN A 203 21.16 17.10 -0.49
N ASN A 204 21.65 16.74 0.70
CA ASN A 204 22.83 17.37 1.30
C ASN A 204 24.08 17.22 0.41
N ASN A 205 24.26 16.08 -0.25
CA ASN A 205 25.36 15.86 -1.18
C ASN A 205 25.21 16.66 -2.48
N LEU A 206 23.99 16.76 -3.01
CA LEU A 206 23.69 17.58 -4.18
C LEU A 206 23.93 19.06 -3.89
N GLU A 207 23.52 19.54 -2.71
CA GLU A 207 23.75 20.92 -2.30
C GLU A 207 25.25 21.25 -2.21
N LYS A 208 26.06 20.34 -1.61
CA LYS A 208 27.52 20.47 -1.61
C LYS A 208 28.09 20.51 -3.03
N LEU A 209 27.63 19.63 -3.91
CA LEU A 209 28.10 19.59 -5.30
C LEU A 209 27.73 20.86 -6.07
N ILE A 210 26.53 21.39 -5.86
CA ILE A 210 26.08 22.67 -6.42
C ILE A 210 27.02 23.79 -5.95
N VAL A 211 27.27 23.90 -4.65
CA VAL A 211 28.19 24.93 -4.12
C VAL A 211 29.58 24.82 -4.75
N GLN A 212 30.14 23.62 -4.86
CA GLN A 212 31.43 23.39 -5.48
C GLN A 212 31.45 23.77 -6.98
N ARG A 213 30.41 23.39 -7.73
CA ARG A 213 30.26 23.70 -9.16
C ARG A 213 30.10 25.20 -9.38
N THR A 214 29.23 25.85 -8.60
CA THR A 214 29.01 27.31 -8.66
C THR A 214 30.30 28.06 -8.37
N LYS A 215 31.08 27.62 -7.38
CA LYS A 215 32.40 28.23 -7.10
C LYS A 215 33.34 28.14 -8.31
N LYS A 216 33.46 26.96 -8.93
CA LYS A 216 34.28 26.77 -10.14
C LYS A 216 33.80 27.65 -11.30
N VAL A 217 32.48 27.75 -11.51
CA VAL A 217 31.92 28.62 -12.56
C VAL A 217 32.28 30.08 -12.33
N LEU A 218 32.15 30.58 -11.09
CA LEU A 218 32.52 31.95 -10.74
C LEU A 218 34.02 32.22 -10.91
N GLU A 219 34.87 31.24 -10.60
CA GLU A 219 36.32 31.33 -10.84
C GLU A 219 36.63 31.44 -12.34
N HIS A 220 35.99 30.60 -13.17
CA HIS A 220 36.13 30.68 -14.63
C HIS A 220 35.58 31.97 -15.22
N GLU A 221 34.45 32.49 -14.72
CA GLU A 221 33.86 33.75 -15.16
C GLU A 221 34.83 34.93 -14.94
N LYS A 222 35.45 35.01 -13.75
CA LYS A 222 36.47 36.03 -13.45
C LYS A 222 37.64 35.95 -14.42
N LEU A 223 38.14 34.74 -14.70
CA LEU A 223 39.23 34.52 -15.64
C LEU A 223 38.87 34.96 -17.07
N PHE A 224 37.69 34.59 -17.57
CA PHE A 224 37.24 35.01 -18.91
C PHE A 224 37.09 36.53 -19.01
N THR A 225 36.61 37.17 -17.94
CA THR A 225 36.49 38.63 -17.87
C THR A 225 37.86 39.30 -17.93
N GLU A 226 38.85 38.77 -17.19
CA GLU A 226 40.23 39.25 -17.22
C GLU A 226 40.87 39.05 -18.61
N TYR A 227 40.66 37.89 -19.22
CA TYR A 227 41.12 37.60 -20.58
C TYR A 227 40.52 38.56 -21.61
N ALA A 228 39.20 38.80 -21.55
CA ALA A 228 38.53 39.74 -22.45
C ALA A 228 39.09 41.16 -22.30
N ASN A 229 39.37 41.60 -21.07
CA ASN A 229 39.99 42.89 -20.78
C ASN A 229 41.41 42.98 -21.36
N ILE A 230 42.25 41.96 -21.15
CA ILE A 230 43.60 41.89 -21.72
C ILE A 230 43.55 41.91 -23.24
N ASN A 231 42.66 41.14 -23.85
CA ASN A 231 42.54 41.09 -25.31
C ASN A 231 42.09 42.45 -25.89
N ALA A 232 41.10 43.10 -25.26
CA ALA A 232 40.57 44.39 -25.72
C ALA A 232 41.59 45.54 -25.60
N HIS A 233 42.37 45.59 -24.52
CA HIS A 233 43.25 46.73 -24.23
C HIS A 233 44.73 46.46 -24.53
N LYS A 234 45.26 45.32 -24.06
CA LYS A 234 46.69 45.03 -24.14
C LYS A 234 47.09 44.42 -25.48
N VAL A 235 46.28 43.53 -26.06
CA VAL A 235 46.60 42.86 -27.34
C VAL A 235 46.26 43.75 -28.53
N ARG A 236 45.09 44.41 -28.52
CA ARG A 236 44.64 45.25 -29.64
C ARG A 236 45.54 46.47 -29.89
N SER A 237 46.14 47.05 -28.85
CA SER A 237 47.01 48.23 -28.93
C SER A 237 48.30 48.01 -29.76
N PRO A 238 49.19 47.05 -29.44
CA PRO A 238 50.37 46.77 -30.24
C PRO A 238 50.00 46.24 -31.63
N LEU A 239 48.93 45.45 -31.76
CA LEU A 239 48.46 44.97 -33.07
C LEU A 239 48.03 46.13 -33.99
N ALA A 240 47.26 47.09 -33.48
CA ALA A 240 46.88 48.28 -34.23
C ALA A 240 48.11 49.14 -34.60
N ARG A 241 49.10 49.24 -33.71
CA ARG A 241 50.38 49.91 -33.99
C ARG A 241 51.16 49.21 -35.11
N ILE A 242 51.27 47.88 -35.08
CA ILE A 242 51.92 47.07 -36.12
C ILE A 242 51.22 47.29 -37.47
N LEU A 243 49.90 47.15 -37.52
CA LEU A 243 49.11 47.36 -38.75
C LEU A 243 49.23 48.79 -39.27
N GLY A 244 49.23 49.78 -38.37
CA GLY A 244 49.43 51.18 -38.72
C GLY A 244 50.80 51.44 -39.35
N LEU A 245 51.87 50.95 -38.72
CA LEU A 245 53.24 51.04 -39.25
C LEU A 245 53.37 50.32 -40.60
N LEU A 246 52.75 49.14 -40.75
CA LEU A 246 52.75 48.40 -42.01
C LEU A 246 52.05 49.18 -43.13
N ASN A 247 50.94 49.85 -42.82
CA ASN A 247 50.22 50.70 -43.77
C ASN A 247 51.03 51.95 -44.17
N LEU A 248 51.73 52.59 -43.23
CA LEU A 248 52.62 53.73 -43.53
C LEU A 248 53.73 53.33 -44.50
N ILE A 249 54.37 52.18 -44.27
CA ILE A 249 55.38 51.61 -45.17
C ILE A 249 54.82 51.36 -46.59
N HIS A 250 53.54 50.98 -46.70
CA HIS A 250 52.89 50.73 -48.00
C HIS A 250 52.52 52.01 -48.76
N LEU A 251 52.28 53.12 -48.07
CA LEU A 251 51.80 54.38 -48.66
C LEU A 251 52.93 55.33 -49.09
N GLU A 252 54.17 55.08 -48.69
CA GLU A 252 55.31 55.96 -48.97
C GLU A 252 56.04 55.63 -50.29
N GLU A 253 56.45 56.68 -51.00
CA GLU A 253 57.17 56.58 -52.28
C GLU A 253 58.65 56.17 -52.10
N ASP A 254 59.30 56.56 -50.99
CA ASP A 254 60.70 56.28 -50.68
C ASP A 254 60.85 55.16 -49.64
N LYS A 255 60.55 53.94 -50.08
CA LYS A 255 60.44 52.75 -49.23
C LYS A 255 61.72 52.43 -48.46
N GLU A 256 62.88 52.67 -49.03
CA GLU A 256 64.15 52.16 -48.51
C GLU A 256 64.62 52.92 -47.25
N LYS A 257 64.32 54.23 -47.18
CA LYS A 257 64.67 55.08 -46.05
C LYS A 257 63.74 54.86 -44.86
N HIS A 258 62.44 54.76 -45.10
CA HIS A 258 61.45 54.62 -44.02
C HIS A 258 61.30 53.19 -43.50
N ILE A 259 61.59 52.16 -44.30
CA ILE A 259 61.73 50.79 -43.79
C ILE A 259 62.81 50.74 -42.69
N LYS A 260 63.95 51.42 -42.86
CA LYS A 260 65.00 51.46 -41.83
C LYS A 260 64.56 52.15 -40.53
N GLU A 261 63.61 53.07 -40.61
CA GLU A 261 63.08 53.81 -39.46
C GLU A 261 61.92 53.07 -38.74
N PHE A 262 61.03 52.42 -39.50
CA PHE A 262 59.85 51.74 -38.96
C PHE A 262 60.10 50.28 -38.56
N LEU A 263 61.09 49.60 -39.15
CA LEU A 263 61.41 48.20 -38.83
C LEU A 263 61.77 47.98 -37.33
N PRO A 264 62.55 48.85 -36.67
CA PRO A 264 62.80 48.75 -35.22
C PRO A 264 61.52 48.89 -34.39
N LEU A 265 60.62 49.80 -34.78
CA LEU A 265 59.34 50.04 -34.11
C LEU A 265 58.38 48.86 -34.30
N LEU A 266 58.32 48.28 -35.50
CA LEU A 266 57.54 47.08 -35.80
C LEU A 266 58.00 45.90 -34.94
N LYS A 267 59.33 45.70 -34.84
CA LYS A 267 59.92 44.67 -34.00
C LYS A 267 59.58 44.90 -32.52
N ALA A 268 59.73 46.12 -32.01
CA ALA A 268 59.40 46.43 -30.62
C ALA A 268 57.92 46.19 -30.28
N ASN A 269 56.99 46.52 -31.19
CA ASN A 269 55.57 46.24 -30.98
C ASN A 269 55.23 44.74 -31.09
N ALA A 270 55.92 44.00 -31.96
CA ALA A 270 55.77 42.56 -32.10
C ALA A 270 56.30 41.81 -30.86
N ASP A 271 57.46 42.22 -30.35
CA ASP A 271 58.04 41.70 -29.10
C ASP A 271 57.10 41.99 -27.92
N GLN A 272 56.58 43.22 -27.81
CA GLN A 272 55.60 43.59 -26.78
C GLN A 272 54.32 42.74 -26.87
N LEU A 273 53.82 42.45 -28.07
CA LEU A 273 52.67 41.59 -28.27
C LEU A 273 52.97 40.15 -27.84
N ASN A 274 54.15 39.64 -28.16
CA ASN A 274 54.58 38.29 -27.76
C ASN A 274 54.67 38.15 -26.24
N ASP A 275 55.22 39.16 -25.54
CA ASP A 275 55.29 39.19 -24.07
C ASP A 275 53.89 39.15 -23.43
N ILE A 276 52.94 39.89 -23.99
CA ILE A 276 51.53 39.91 -23.52
C ILE A 276 50.87 38.54 -23.74
N LEU A 277 51.12 37.90 -24.88
CA LEU A 277 50.59 36.56 -25.18
C LEU A 277 51.18 35.49 -24.24
N ASP A 278 52.47 35.59 -23.90
CA ASP A 278 53.12 34.72 -22.93
C ASP A 278 52.57 34.91 -21.51
N GLU A 279 52.30 36.15 -21.08
CA GLU A 279 51.65 36.46 -19.80
C GLU A 279 50.27 35.79 -19.71
N VAL A 280 49.45 35.93 -20.76
CA VAL A 280 48.12 35.33 -20.86
C VAL A 280 48.18 33.80 -20.85
N SER A 281 49.09 33.22 -21.63
CA SER A 281 49.26 31.76 -21.72
C SER A 281 49.66 31.16 -20.36
N LYS A 282 50.54 31.84 -19.61
CA LYS A 282 50.90 31.44 -18.24
C LYS A 282 49.72 31.52 -17.26
N SER A 283 48.91 32.58 -17.34
CA SER A 283 47.73 32.73 -16.47
C SER A 283 46.67 31.64 -16.71
N LEU A 284 46.44 31.24 -17.96
CA LEU A 284 45.51 30.16 -18.34
C LEU A 284 46.00 28.79 -17.86
N ASN A 285 47.30 28.50 -18.01
CA ASN A 285 47.90 27.23 -17.61
C ASN A 285 47.99 27.04 -16.08
N ALA A 286 48.10 28.13 -15.32
CA ALA A 286 48.06 28.07 -13.87
C ALA A 286 46.69 27.61 -13.33
N VAL A 287 45.60 28.02 -13.99
CA VAL A 287 44.23 27.67 -13.59
C VAL A 287 43.85 26.25 -14.01
N SER A 288 44.24 25.80 -15.20
CA SER A 288 43.97 24.43 -15.67
C SER A 288 44.59 23.37 -14.76
N HIS A 289 45.81 23.60 -14.26
CA HIS A 289 46.46 22.68 -13.31
C HIS A 289 45.90 22.76 -11.88
N SER A 290 45.38 23.90 -11.44
CA SER A 290 44.68 24.00 -10.14
C SER A 290 43.34 23.23 -10.13
N GLY A 291 42.74 22.99 -11.30
CA GLY A 291 41.51 22.22 -11.46
C GLY A 291 41.68 20.70 -11.35
N GLU A 292 42.85 20.17 -11.72
CA GLU A 292 43.14 18.72 -11.75
C GLU A 292 43.54 18.15 -10.38
N THR A 293 44.24 18.92 -9.55
CA THR A 293 44.64 18.47 -8.20
C THR A 293 43.48 18.30 -7.22
N SER A 294 42.31 18.91 -7.48
CA SER A 294 41.09 18.70 -6.67
C SER A 294 40.31 17.41 -6.99
N LYS A 295 40.73 16.63 -8.01
CA LYS A 295 40.05 15.37 -8.41
C LYS A 295 40.66 14.10 -7.79
N SER A 296 41.76 14.18 -7.04
CA SER A 296 42.45 13.00 -6.49
C SER A 296 42.40 12.88 -4.95
N SER A 297 41.37 13.40 -4.29
CA SER A 297 41.17 13.29 -2.84
C SER A 297 39.73 12.99 -2.49
#